data_AF-A0A382DRF7-F1
#
_entry.id   AF-A0A382DRF7-F1
#
_cell.length_a   1.000
_cell.length_b   1.000
_cell.length_c   1.000
_cell.angle_alpha   90.00
_cell.angle_beta   90.00
_cell.angle_gamma   90.00
#
_symmetry.space_group_name_H-M   'P 1'
#
loop_
_entity.id
_entity.type
_entity.pdbx_description
1 polymer ?
#
loop_
_entity_poly.entity_id
_entity_poly.type
_entity_poly.pdbx_seq_one_letter_code
_entity_poly.pdbx_strand_id
1 'polypeptide(L)' 'RIGQKSFDGMKSEESEVWVTDCPLAALQFKQHAGVKPKHPMSILAEAYR' A
#
# COMPACT_ATOMS: atom_id res chain seq x y z
N ARG A 1 -15.72 -0.71 10.34
CA ARG A 1 -14.78 0.45 10.22
C ARG A 1 -14.69 0.84 8.74
N ILE A 2 -14.53 2.12 8.39
CA ILE A 2 -14.43 2.54 6.97
C ILE A 2 -13.17 1.89 6.34
N GLY A 3 -13.30 1.33 5.13
CA GLY A 3 -12.19 0.73 4.38
C GLY A 3 -11.78 -0.69 4.79
N GLN A 4 -12.44 -1.29 5.79
CA GLN A 4 -12.05 -2.60 6.33
C GLN A 4 -11.99 -3.72 5.27
N LYS A 5 -13.00 -3.79 4.39
CA LYS A 5 -13.00 -4.76 3.27
C LYS A 5 -11.79 -4.62 2.35
N SER A 6 -11.35 -3.39 2.08
CA SER A 6 -10.18 -3.12 1.25
C SER A 6 -8.89 -3.59 1.92
N PHE A 7 -8.75 -3.37 3.23
CA PHE A 7 -7.57 -3.83 3.98
C PHE A 7 -7.52 -5.36 4.08
N ASP A 8 -8.67 -5.98 4.31
CA ASP A 8 -8.75 -7.45 4.43
C ASP A 8 -8.44 -8.12 3.08
N GLY A 9 -8.96 -7.58 1.97
CA GLY A 9 -8.65 -8.07 0.63
C GLY A 9 -7.16 -7.89 0.26
N MET A 10 -6.58 -6.73 0.53
CA MET A 10 -5.16 -6.49 0.26
C MET A 10 -4.23 -7.39 1.10
N LYS A 11 -4.66 -7.81 2.30
CA LYS A 11 -3.91 -8.76 3.15
C LYS A 11 -4.04 -10.21 2.71
N SER A 12 -5.13 -10.59 2.03
CA SER A 12 -5.35 -11.97 1.63
C SER A 12 -4.50 -12.40 0.43
N GLU A 13 -4.04 -11.45 -0.38
CA GLU A 13 -3.07 -11.72 -1.45
C GLU A 13 -1.63 -11.64 -0.91
N GLU A 14 -0.82 -12.67 -1.18
CA GLU A 14 0.64 -12.58 -1.01
C GLU A 14 1.21 -11.66 -2.10
N SER A 15 1.32 -10.38 -1.75
CA SER A 15 1.87 -9.33 -2.61
C SER A 15 3.19 -8.84 -2.02
N GLU A 16 4.26 -8.90 -2.82
CA GLU A 16 5.61 -8.49 -2.38
C GLU A 16 5.72 -6.97 -2.14
N VAL A 17 4.94 -6.18 -2.89
CA VAL A 17 5.02 -4.71 -2.87
C VAL A 17 3.63 -4.10 -2.89
N TRP A 18 3.38 -3.18 -1.96
CA TRP A 18 2.16 -2.38 -1.92
C TRP A 18 2.42 -0.98 -2.46
N VAL A 19 1.49 -0.46 -3.26
CA VAL A 19 1.63 0.83 -3.93
C VAL A 19 0.40 1.69 -3.70
N THR A 20 0.61 2.97 -3.42
CA THR A 20 -0.45 3.98 -3.44
C THR A 20 0.15 5.36 -3.72
N ASP A 21 -0.53 6.15 -4.54
CA ASP A 21 -0.21 7.55 -4.83
C ASP A 21 -0.81 8.53 -3.81
N CYS A 22 -1.80 8.08 -3.04
CA CYS A 22 -2.50 8.90 -2.06
C CYS A 22 -1.81 8.86 -0.68
N PRO A 23 -1.33 9.99 -0.15
CA PRO A 23 -0.66 10.04 1.16
C PRO A 23 -1.57 9.58 2.32
N LEU A 24 -2.86 9.89 2.22
CA LEU A 24 -3.85 9.47 3.24
C LEU A 24 -4.03 7.95 3.23
N ALA A 25 -4.13 7.33 2.05
CA ALA A 25 -4.24 5.88 1.94
C ALA A 25 -2.98 5.19 2.50
N ALA A 26 -1.79 5.72 2.24
CA ALA A 26 -0.55 5.21 2.80
C ALA A 26 -0.55 5.20 4.34
N LEU A 27 -1.09 6.26 4.96
CA LEU A 27 -1.26 6.33 6.41
C LEU A 27 -2.26 5.27 6.90
N GLN A 28 -3.40 5.12 6.23
CA GLN A 28 -4.43 4.15 6.59
C GLN A 28 -3.94 2.71 6.47
N PHE A 29 -3.21 2.36 5.40
CA PHE A 29 -2.58 1.05 5.25
C PHE A 29 -1.56 0.78 6.36
N LYS A 30 -0.74 1.77 6.72
CA LYS A 30 0.18 1.62 7.86
C LYS A 30 -0.55 1.38 9.18
N GLN A 31 -1.66 2.08 9.43
CA GLN A 31 -2.42 1.99 10.68
C GLN A 31 -3.28 0.73 10.79
N HIS A 32 -3.87 0.27 9.69
CA HIS A 32 -4.89 -0.79 9.71
C HIS A 32 -4.44 -2.09 9.03
N ALA A 33 -3.42 -2.01 8.17
CA ALA A 33 -2.79 -3.17 7.56
C ALA A 33 -1.38 -3.48 8.07
N GLY A 34 -0.72 -2.53 8.76
CA GLY A 34 0.66 -2.70 9.20
C GLY A 34 1.70 -2.57 8.08
N VAL A 35 1.25 -2.40 6.83
CA VAL A 35 2.09 -2.28 5.64
C VAL A 35 2.21 -0.81 5.26
N LYS A 36 3.45 -0.34 5.05
CA LYS A 36 3.71 1.00 4.52
C LYS A 36 3.92 0.90 3.00
N PRO A 37 2.92 1.24 2.17
CA PRO A 37 3.07 1.18 0.72
C PRO A 37 4.08 2.22 0.21
N LYS A 38 4.66 1.94 -0.95
CA LYS A 38 5.53 2.87 -1.69
C LYS A 38 4.69 3.76 -2.60
N HIS A 39 5.20 4.96 -2.90
CA HIS A 39 4.63 5.80 -3.96
C HIS A 39 5.01 5.19 -5.34
N PRO A 40 4.12 5.20 -6.36
CA PRO A 40 4.41 4.63 -7.67
C PRO A 40 5.72 5.14 -8.29
N MET A 41 6.01 6.44 -8.14
CA MET A 41 7.26 7.03 -8.63
C MET A 41 8.51 6.44 -7.97
N SER A 42 8.44 6.02 -6.70
CA SER A 42 9.57 5.36 -6.04
C SER A 42 9.84 3.99 -6.65
N ILE A 43 8.81 3.26 -7.07
CA ILE A 43 8.94 1.98 -7.77
C ILE A 43 9.59 2.18 -9.14
N LEU A 44 9.11 3.14 -9.93
CA LEU A 44 9.67 3.43 -11.25
C LEU A 44 11.14 3.87 -11.14
N ALA A 45 11.46 4.70 -10.15
CA ALA A 45 12.84 5.12 -9.88
C ALA A 45 13.74 3.98 -9.40
N GLU A 46 13.21 2.95 -8.74
CA GLU A 46 13.96 1.73 -8.40
C GLU A 46 14.19 0.84 -9.62
N ALA A 47 13.18 0.72 -10.50
CA ALA A 47 13.21 -0.17 -11.67
C ALA A 47 14.03 0.36 -12.85
N TYR A 48 14.19 1.68 -12.99
CA TYR A 48 14.94 2.31 -14.08
C TYR A 48 16.42 2.58 -13.75
N ARG A 49 16.89 2.15 -12.58
CA ARG A 49 18.30 2.23 -12.21
C ARG A 49 19.07 0.99 -12.66
#